data_AF-A0A146LEX0-F1
#
_entry.id   AF-A0A146LEX0-F1
#
_cell.length_a   1.000
_cell.length_b   1.000
_cell.length_c   1.000
_cell.angle_alpha   90.00
_cell.angle_beta   90.00
_cell.angle_gamma   90.00
#
_symmetry.space_group_name_H-M   'P 1'
#
loop_
_entity.id
_entity.type
_entity.pdbx_description
1 polymer ?
#
loop_
_entity_poly.entity_id
_entity_poly.type
_entity_poly.pdbx_seq_one_letter_code
_entity_poly.pdbx_strand_id
1 'polypeptide(L)'
;AAAAAAVEVLCVEILPITTLMSLALLSREKTTGDACEYPRILSIQSHVAHGYVGNKIATFPLLLHGFDVDAINTVSLSNHSGYPIIRGHRMDLTEFMTILDGMRSNHFLSDYNYVLTGYINNVEIIHQMKETIKEIHSLQDSKANVVAKAMYFCDPVMGDDGKMYCKEEVINAYRSLLPWVDVLTPNYYEAKLLSGVNVTDISTAI
;
A
#
# COMPACT_ATOMS: atom_id res chain seq x y z
N ALA A 1 7.97 -5.24 26.40
CA ALA A 1 7.80 -3.92 25.77
C ALA A 1 8.17 -3.95 24.28
N ALA A 2 9.45 -4.13 23.91
CA ALA A 2 9.87 -4.16 22.48
C ALA A 2 9.26 -5.33 21.66
N ALA A 3 9.06 -6.50 22.26
CA ALA A 3 8.43 -7.63 21.59
C ALA A 3 6.92 -7.45 21.32
N ALA A 4 6.23 -6.63 22.13
CA ALA A 4 4.80 -6.35 21.93
C ALA A 4 4.61 -5.39 20.75
N ALA A 5 5.40 -4.31 20.70
CA ALA A 5 5.41 -3.38 19.57
C ALA A 5 5.79 -4.06 18.24
N ALA A 6 6.65 -5.10 18.27
CA ALA A 6 7.01 -5.86 17.07
C ALA A 6 5.87 -6.78 16.57
N VAL A 7 5.03 -7.31 17.47
CA VAL A 7 3.86 -8.15 17.13
C VAL A 7 2.70 -7.29 16.59
N GLU A 8 2.54 -6.09 17.14
CA GLU A 8 1.51 -5.12 16.76
C GLU A 8 1.78 -4.53 15.37
N VAL A 9 3.03 -4.15 15.10
CA VAL A 9 3.49 -3.72 13.77
C VAL A 9 3.35 -4.86 12.74
N LEU A 10 3.55 -6.11 13.15
CA LEU A 10 3.27 -7.26 12.28
C LEU A 10 1.77 -7.35 11.95
N CYS A 11 0.87 -7.12 12.90
CA CYS A 11 -0.58 -7.28 12.67
C CYS A 11 -1.17 -6.21 11.76
N VAL A 12 -0.70 -4.95 11.87
CA VAL A 12 -1.20 -3.84 11.04
C VAL A 12 -0.77 -4.02 9.57
N GLU A 13 0.47 -4.43 9.32
CA GLU A 13 0.99 -4.55 7.95
C GLU A 13 0.69 -5.90 7.28
N ILE A 14 0.41 -6.96 8.04
CA ILE A 14 0.01 -8.27 7.50
C ILE A 14 -1.43 -8.25 7.00
N LEU A 15 -2.30 -7.39 7.53
CA LEU A 15 -3.71 -7.34 7.14
C LEU A 15 -3.93 -7.05 5.64
N PRO A 16 -3.30 -6.02 5.02
CA PRO A 16 -3.43 -5.81 3.58
C PRO A 16 -2.82 -6.95 2.77
N ILE A 17 -1.70 -7.53 3.20
CA ILE A 17 -1.04 -8.66 2.51
C ILE A 17 -1.95 -9.89 2.51
N THR A 18 -2.52 -10.24 3.68
CA THR A 18 -3.42 -11.39 3.82
C THR A 18 -4.75 -11.18 3.12
N THR A 19 -5.28 -9.96 3.12
CA THR A 19 -6.49 -9.60 2.37
C THR A 19 -6.25 -9.72 0.86
N LEU A 20 -5.13 -9.19 0.37
CA LEU A 20 -4.73 -9.31 -1.03
C LEU A 20 -4.54 -10.76 -1.44
N MET A 21 -3.82 -11.55 -0.64
CA MET A 21 -3.63 -12.99 -0.89
C MET A 21 -4.96 -13.74 -0.94
N SER A 22 -5.88 -13.46 -0.02
CA SER A 22 -7.19 -14.11 0.02
C SER A 22 -8.03 -13.80 -1.22
N LEU A 23 -8.07 -12.53 -1.64
CA LEU A 23 -8.81 -12.08 -2.83
C LEU A 23 -8.18 -12.62 -4.13
N ALA A 24 -6.86 -12.71 -4.20
CA ALA A 24 -6.18 -13.26 -5.36
C ALA A 24 -6.36 -14.78 -5.48
N LEU A 25 -6.35 -15.51 -4.36
CA LEU A 25 -6.66 -16.95 -4.34
C LEU A 25 -8.09 -17.20 -4.84
N LEU A 26 -9.07 -16.41 -4.37
CA LEU A 26 -10.45 -16.49 -4.85
C LEU A 26 -10.59 -16.17 -6.36
N SER A 27 -9.72 -15.31 -6.89
CA SER A 27 -9.72 -14.94 -8.31
C SER A 27 -9.09 -16.04 -9.19
N ARG A 28 -8.06 -16.74 -8.69
CA ARG A 28 -7.37 -17.83 -9.39
C ARG A 28 -8.22 -19.08 -9.60
N GLU A 29 -9.14 -19.40 -8.69
CA GLU A 29 -10.05 -20.55 -8.86
C GLU A 29 -10.96 -20.44 -10.11
N LYS A 30 -11.12 -19.23 -10.68
CA LYS A 30 -12.01 -19.00 -11.82
C LYS A 30 -11.33 -19.04 -13.20
N THR A 31 -10.00 -19.03 -13.27
CA THR A 31 -9.25 -18.94 -14.53
C THR A 31 -8.45 -20.20 -14.79
N THR A 32 -9.06 -21.17 -15.48
CA THR A 32 -8.37 -22.33 -16.07
C THR A 32 -8.13 -22.05 -17.57
N GLY A 33 -6.98 -21.48 -17.93
CA GLY A 33 -6.61 -21.27 -19.34
C GLY A 33 -5.24 -20.59 -19.51
N ASP A 34 -4.44 -21.10 -20.45
CA ASP A 34 -3.02 -20.80 -20.69
C ASP A 34 -2.62 -19.31 -20.72
N ALA A 35 -1.80 -18.90 -19.74
CA ALA A 35 -0.41 -18.43 -19.86
C ALA A 35 0.11 -18.20 -18.43
N CYS A 36 1.29 -18.73 -18.10
CA CYS A 36 1.89 -18.67 -16.76
C CYS A 36 2.46 -17.27 -16.46
N GLU A 37 1.62 -16.23 -16.45
CA GLU A 37 2.01 -14.91 -16.00
C GLU A 37 1.55 -14.72 -14.55
N TYR A 38 2.52 -14.59 -13.64
CA TYR A 38 2.22 -14.32 -12.23
C TYR A 38 1.61 -12.92 -12.11
N PRO A 39 0.51 -12.75 -11.35
CA PRO A 39 -0.07 -11.44 -11.15
C PRO A 39 0.97 -10.48 -10.55
N ARG A 40 1.04 -9.27 -11.08
CA ARG A 40 2.05 -8.28 -10.70
C ARG A 40 1.46 -7.23 -9.75
N ILE A 41 2.24 -6.88 -8.73
CA ILE A 41 1.91 -5.90 -7.70
C ILE A 41 2.89 -4.74 -7.77
N LEU A 42 2.37 -3.51 -7.80
CA LEU A 42 3.14 -2.31 -7.48
C LEU A 42 2.96 -1.97 -6.00
N SER A 43 4.00 -2.19 -5.18
CA SER A 43 3.97 -1.96 -3.74
C SER A 43 4.68 -0.66 -3.35
N ILE A 44 3.94 0.33 -2.86
CA ILE A 44 4.44 1.67 -2.54
C ILE A 44 4.31 1.90 -1.02
N GLN A 45 5.40 1.66 -0.29
CA GLN A 45 5.38 1.62 1.17
C GLN A 45 6.74 2.05 1.76
N SER A 46 6.86 2.03 3.09
CA SER A 46 8.15 2.23 3.76
C SER A 46 9.12 1.06 3.58
N HIS A 47 10.41 1.29 3.86
CA HIS A 47 11.41 0.24 3.99
C HIS A 47 12.40 0.57 5.12
N VAL A 48 12.87 -0.47 5.83
CA VAL A 48 13.87 -0.34 6.91
C VAL A 48 15.01 -1.36 6.81
N ALA A 49 16.21 -0.99 7.23
CA ALA A 49 17.33 -1.92 7.32
C ALA A 49 17.17 -2.93 8.48
N HIS A 50 16.77 -2.47 9.67
CA HIS A 50 16.54 -3.27 10.88
C HIS A 50 15.06 -3.27 11.28
N GLY A 51 14.52 -4.46 11.58
CA GLY A 51 13.09 -4.69 11.76
C GLY A 51 12.41 -5.19 10.50
N TYR A 52 11.10 -5.45 10.60
CA TYR A 52 10.27 -6.01 9.53
C TYR A 52 9.05 -5.13 9.38
N VAL A 53 9.18 -4.09 8.54
CA VAL A 53 8.07 -3.19 8.22
C VAL A 53 8.01 -2.85 6.73
N GLY A 54 6.85 -2.40 6.25
CA GLY A 54 6.55 -2.00 4.89
C GLY A 54 7.00 -3.03 3.85
N ASN A 55 7.64 -2.57 2.78
CA ASN A 55 8.11 -3.42 1.68
C ASN A 55 9.09 -4.52 2.12
N LYS A 56 9.76 -4.37 3.28
CA LYS A 56 10.65 -5.43 3.76
C LYS A 56 9.89 -6.69 4.18
N ILE A 57 8.69 -6.54 4.76
CA ILE A 57 7.84 -7.67 5.13
C ILE A 57 6.77 -7.97 4.08
N ALA A 58 6.37 -6.99 3.25
CA ALA A 58 5.37 -7.21 2.20
C ALA A 58 5.88 -8.06 1.04
N THR A 59 7.10 -7.80 0.55
CA THR A 59 7.59 -8.41 -0.69
C THR A 59 7.77 -9.93 -0.58
N PHE A 60 8.38 -10.43 0.50
CA PHE A 60 8.73 -11.85 0.59
C PHE A 60 7.50 -12.79 0.62
N PRO A 61 6.46 -12.57 1.46
CA PRO A 61 5.24 -13.37 1.42
C PRO A 61 4.53 -13.29 0.07
N LEU A 62 4.45 -12.11 -0.56
CA LEU A 62 3.81 -11.96 -1.86
C LEU A 62 4.54 -12.76 -2.95
N LEU A 63 5.87 -12.70 -2.99
CA LEU A 63 6.67 -13.54 -3.89
C LEU A 63 6.46 -15.04 -3.61
N LEU A 64 6.41 -15.45 -2.34
CA LEU A 64 6.16 -16.84 -1.94
C LEU A 64 4.78 -17.36 -2.42
N HIS A 65 3.79 -16.47 -2.51
CA HIS A 65 2.44 -16.79 -3.00
C HIS A 65 2.28 -16.65 -4.52
N GLY A 66 3.39 -16.46 -5.24
CA GLY A 66 3.42 -16.42 -6.70
C GLY A 66 2.83 -15.14 -7.26
N PHE A 67 3.09 -14.01 -6.61
CA PHE A 67 3.00 -12.69 -7.23
C PHE A 67 4.38 -12.23 -7.67
N ASP A 68 4.42 -11.41 -8.70
CA ASP A 68 5.60 -10.61 -9.02
C ASP A 68 5.44 -9.23 -8.37
N VAL A 69 6.50 -8.67 -7.77
CA VAL A 69 6.38 -7.49 -6.90
C VAL A 69 7.45 -6.47 -7.25
N ASP A 70 7.01 -5.31 -7.73
CA ASP A 70 7.85 -4.11 -7.86
C ASP A 70 7.62 -3.20 -6.66
N ALA A 71 8.68 -2.88 -5.92
CA ALA A 71 8.62 -2.10 -4.70
C ALA A 71 9.16 -0.68 -4.88
N ILE A 72 8.35 0.34 -4.58
CA ILE A 72 8.79 1.73 -4.43
C ILE A 72 8.81 2.07 -2.94
N ASN A 73 9.98 2.46 -2.43
CA ASN A 73 10.19 2.75 -1.02
C ASN A 73 10.01 4.25 -0.74
N THR A 74 8.90 4.63 -0.11
CA THR A 74 8.57 6.02 0.27
C THR A 74 9.56 6.57 1.31
N VAL A 75 10.14 5.69 2.11
CA VAL A 75 11.27 5.98 2.99
C VAL A 75 12.22 4.78 2.99
N SER A 76 13.51 5.04 3.14
CA SER A 76 14.54 4.02 3.35
C SER A 76 15.30 4.37 4.63
N LEU A 77 14.85 3.80 5.75
CA LEU A 77 15.31 4.15 7.09
C LEU A 77 16.15 3.05 7.73
N SER A 78 16.86 3.37 8.81
CA SER A 78 17.61 2.39 9.60
C SER A 78 16.70 1.41 10.32
N ASN A 79 15.55 1.87 10.82
CA ASN A 79 14.60 1.14 11.65
C ASN A 79 13.26 1.91 11.71
N HIS A 80 12.21 1.26 12.24
CA HIS A 80 10.89 1.87 12.38
C HIS A 80 10.81 2.87 13.56
N SER A 81 9.66 3.55 13.67
CA SER A 81 9.37 4.63 14.64
C SER A 81 9.37 4.21 16.11
N GLY A 82 9.42 2.91 16.41
CA GLY A 82 9.48 2.40 17.78
C GLY A 82 10.86 2.56 18.45
N TYR A 83 11.86 3.01 17.71
CA TYR A 83 13.22 3.24 18.21
C TYR A 83 13.49 4.74 18.42
N PRO A 84 14.35 5.10 19.39
CA PRO A 84 14.64 6.50 19.71
C PRO A 84 15.49 7.22 18.65
N ILE A 85 16.27 6.48 17.87
CA ILE A 85 17.14 7.03 16.82
C ILE A 85 16.72 6.41 15.50
N ILE A 86 16.41 7.26 14.53
CA ILE A 86 16.02 6.88 13.19
C ILE A 86 16.82 7.75 12.23
N ARG A 87 17.50 7.12 11.28
CA ARG A 87 18.22 7.82 10.21
C ARG A 87 17.84 7.22 8.87
N GLY A 88 18.01 7.98 7.81
CA GLY A 88 17.83 7.50 6.45
C GLY A 88 17.12 8.51 5.59
N HIS A 89 16.70 8.04 4.43
CA HIS A 89 16.16 8.84 3.36
C HIS A 89 14.63 8.82 3.37
N ARG A 90 14.03 9.96 3.03
CA ARG A 90 12.58 10.13 2.85
C ARG A 90 12.38 10.67 1.44
N MET A 91 11.62 9.92 0.64
CA MET A 91 11.37 10.23 -0.76
C MET A 91 10.51 11.47 -0.87
N ASP A 92 10.90 12.40 -1.73
CA ASP A 92 10.05 13.51 -2.16
C ASP A 92 9.24 13.17 -3.43
N LEU A 93 8.34 14.07 -3.84
CA LEU A 93 7.52 13.84 -5.04
C LEU A 93 8.38 13.74 -6.31
N THR A 94 9.48 14.48 -6.41
CA THR A 94 10.34 14.49 -7.60
C THR A 94 11.02 13.14 -7.78
N GLU A 95 11.54 12.57 -6.70
CA GLU A 95 12.14 11.24 -6.67
C GLU A 95 11.11 10.15 -6.99
N PHE A 96 9.91 10.25 -6.43
CA PHE A 96 8.80 9.35 -6.75
C PHE A 96 8.44 9.38 -8.24
N MET A 97 8.29 10.59 -8.80
CA MET A 97 8.00 10.78 -10.23
C MET A 97 9.15 10.29 -11.10
N THR A 98 10.41 10.47 -10.69
CA THR A 98 11.57 9.95 -11.43
C THR A 98 11.50 8.43 -11.61
N ILE A 99 11.11 7.70 -10.56
CA ILE A 99 10.93 6.24 -10.62
C ILE A 99 9.75 5.89 -11.53
N LEU A 100 8.59 6.53 -11.33
CA LEU A 100 7.41 6.31 -12.16
C LEU A 100 7.66 6.62 -13.65
N ASP A 101 8.42 7.67 -13.96
CA ASP A 101 8.81 8.04 -15.31
C ASP A 101 9.66 6.94 -15.96
N GLY A 102 10.58 6.35 -15.19
CA GLY A 102 11.34 5.18 -15.64
C GLY A 102 10.43 3.98 -15.94
N MET A 103 9.50 3.67 -15.04
CA MET A 103 8.53 2.59 -15.23
C MET A 103 7.59 2.83 -16.42
N ARG A 104 7.14 4.07 -16.60
CA ARG A 104 6.32 4.52 -17.73
C ARG A 104 7.07 4.36 -19.04
N SER A 105 8.33 4.80 -19.08
CA SER A 105 9.18 4.74 -20.27
C SER A 105 9.46 3.31 -20.73
N ASN A 106 9.43 2.35 -19.80
CA ASN A 106 9.55 0.92 -20.08
C ASN A 106 8.18 0.21 -20.21
N HIS A 107 7.08 0.96 -20.19
CA HIS A 107 5.70 0.47 -20.37
C HIS A 107 5.16 -0.49 -19.27
N PHE A 108 5.86 -0.60 -18.13
CA PHE A 108 5.50 -1.53 -17.05
C PHE A 108 4.18 -1.19 -16.33
N LEU A 109 3.76 0.08 -16.34
CA LEU A 109 2.56 0.52 -15.60
C LEU A 109 1.29 -0.23 -16.00
N SER A 110 1.23 -0.67 -17.26
CA SER A 110 0.07 -1.39 -17.80
C SER A 110 0.04 -2.89 -17.47
N ASP A 111 1.06 -3.40 -16.78
CA ASP A 111 1.20 -4.82 -16.42
C ASP A 111 0.71 -5.12 -14.99
N TYR A 112 0.47 -4.10 -14.18
CA TYR A 112 0.05 -4.30 -12.78
C TYR A 112 -1.41 -4.77 -12.67
N ASN A 113 -1.62 -5.86 -11.94
CA ASN A 113 -2.95 -6.32 -11.54
C ASN A 113 -3.40 -5.69 -10.22
N TYR A 114 -2.44 -5.30 -9.39
CA TYR A 114 -2.70 -4.75 -8.08
C TYR A 114 -1.75 -3.58 -7.79
N VAL A 115 -2.26 -2.57 -7.11
CA VAL A 115 -1.46 -1.52 -6.50
C VAL A 115 -1.70 -1.59 -5.00
N LEU A 116 -0.62 -1.59 -4.22
CA LEU A 116 -0.67 -1.69 -2.78
C LEU A 116 0.07 -0.49 -2.16
N THR A 117 -0.62 0.32 -1.37
CA THR A 117 -0.01 1.39 -0.58
C THR A 117 -0.06 1.08 0.90
N GLY A 118 0.98 1.54 1.61
CA GLY A 118 1.09 1.49 3.07
C GLY A 118 1.58 2.83 3.58
N TYR A 119 2.60 2.85 4.44
CA TYR A 119 3.15 4.10 4.97
C TYR A 119 3.58 5.09 3.88
N ILE A 120 2.78 6.13 3.68
CA ILE A 120 3.07 7.34 2.91
C ILE A 120 2.81 8.55 3.82
N ASN A 121 3.87 9.21 4.27
CA ASN A 121 3.78 10.44 5.08
C ASN A 121 4.27 11.65 4.27
N ASN A 122 3.71 11.78 3.06
CA ASN A 122 3.96 12.87 2.13
C ASN A 122 2.65 13.16 1.38
N VAL A 123 2.07 14.33 1.63
CA VAL A 123 0.77 14.76 1.07
C VAL A 123 0.79 14.76 -0.46
N GLU A 124 1.89 15.18 -1.06
CA GLU A 124 2.03 15.28 -2.51
C GLU A 124 2.02 13.88 -3.15
N ILE A 125 2.71 12.90 -2.55
CA ILE A 125 2.70 11.51 -3.02
C ILE A 125 1.31 10.90 -2.86
N ILE A 126 0.60 11.15 -1.75
CA ILE A 126 -0.77 10.66 -1.55
C ILE A 126 -1.70 11.20 -2.64
N HIS A 127 -1.61 12.49 -2.96
CA HIS A 127 -2.40 13.06 -4.05
C HIS A 127 -2.00 12.49 -5.41
N GLN A 128 -0.70 12.26 -5.63
CA GLN A 128 -0.20 11.66 -6.86
C GLN A 128 -0.73 10.23 -7.09
N MET A 129 -1.02 9.46 -6.03
CA MET A 129 -1.56 8.11 -6.16
C MET A 129 -2.83 8.05 -7.00
N LYS A 130 -3.73 9.02 -6.86
CA LYS A 130 -4.93 9.12 -7.71
C LYS A 130 -4.56 9.17 -9.19
N GLU A 131 -3.59 10.02 -9.55
CA GLU A 131 -3.19 10.18 -10.94
C GLU A 131 -2.42 8.96 -11.46
N THR A 132 -1.62 8.30 -10.60
CA THR A 132 -0.97 7.02 -10.90
C THR A 132 -1.98 5.91 -11.20
N ILE A 133 -3.03 5.76 -10.38
CA ILE A 133 -4.08 4.75 -10.62
C ILE A 133 -4.83 5.05 -11.93
N LYS A 134 -5.22 6.31 -12.17
CA LYS A 134 -5.87 6.73 -13.42
C LYS A 134 -5.00 6.42 -14.64
N GLU A 135 -3.70 6.66 -14.54
CA GLU A 135 -2.76 6.36 -15.61
C GLU A 135 -2.66 4.87 -15.89
N ILE A 136 -2.49 4.03 -14.85
CA ILE A 136 -2.48 2.56 -14.98
C ILE A 136 -3.75 2.09 -15.68
N HIS A 137 -4.92 2.55 -15.22
CA HIS A 137 -6.20 2.19 -15.83
C HIS A 137 -6.28 2.64 -17.29
N SER A 138 -5.92 3.89 -17.61
CA SER A 138 -5.94 4.40 -18.99
C SER A 138 -5.05 3.57 -19.93
N LEU A 139 -3.84 3.22 -19.49
CA LEU A 139 -2.93 2.37 -20.28
C LEU A 139 -3.49 0.96 -20.46
N GLN A 140 -4.21 0.44 -19.47
CA GLN A 140 -4.89 -0.85 -19.55
C GLN A 140 -6.08 -0.85 -20.53
N ASP A 141 -6.80 0.27 -20.73
CA ASP A 141 -7.86 0.36 -21.75
C ASP A 141 -7.35 0.12 -23.17
N SER A 142 -6.08 0.43 -23.41
CA SER A 142 -5.45 0.31 -24.72
C SER A 142 -4.94 -1.11 -25.02
N LYS A 143 -5.02 -2.04 -24.06
CA LYS A 143 -4.51 -3.42 -24.21
C LYS A 143 -5.66 -4.41 -24.46
N ALA A 144 -5.58 -5.13 -25.58
CA ALA A 144 -6.57 -6.14 -25.96
C ALA A 144 -6.67 -7.34 -24.98
N ASN A 145 -5.63 -7.60 -24.19
CA ASN A 145 -5.54 -8.79 -23.31
C ASN A 145 -5.81 -8.48 -21.83
N VAL A 146 -6.23 -7.26 -21.48
CA VAL A 146 -6.55 -6.93 -20.09
C VAL A 146 -7.97 -7.37 -19.76
N VAL A 147 -8.09 -8.38 -18.90
CA VAL A 147 -9.37 -8.97 -18.49
C VAL A 147 -10.07 -8.13 -17.41
N ALA A 148 -9.30 -7.42 -16.58
CA ALA A 148 -9.80 -6.56 -15.51
C ALA A 148 -8.81 -5.43 -15.19
N LYS A 149 -9.33 -4.30 -14.68
CA LYS A 149 -8.52 -3.18 -14.21
C LYS A 149 -7.72 -3.55 -12.96
N ALA A 150 -6.59 -2.87 -12.78
CA ALA A 150 -5.80 -2.99 -11.55
C ALA A 150 -6.63 -2.60 -10.32
N MET A 151 -6.64 -3.44 -9.28
CA MET A 151 -7.28 -3.11 -8.01
C MET A 151 -6.33 -2.35 -7.09
N TYR A 152 -6.82 -1.28 -6.45
CA TYR A 152 -6.07 -0.47 -5.51
C TYR A 152 -6.37 -0.81 -4.05
N PHE A 153 -5.38 -1.37 -3.37
CA PHE A 153 -5.35 -1.65 -1.94
C PHE A 153 -4.63 -0.53 -1.20
N CYS A 154 -5.30 0.10 -0.24
CA CYS A 154 -4.74 1.19 0.55
C CYS A 154 -4.78 0.85 2.03
N ASP A 155 -3.60 0.76 2.63
CA ASP A 155 -3.40 0.78 4.07
C ASP A 155 -3.02 2.21 4.50
N PRO A 156 -3.96 2.98 5.07
CA PRO A 156 -3.78 4.41 5.34
C PRO A 156 -3.01 4.62 6.65
N VAL A 157 -1.75 4.18 6.70
CA VAL A 157 -0.93 4.18 7.92
C VAL A 157 -0.70 5.61 8.43
N MET A 158 -1.48 6.01 9.43
CA MET A 158 -1.48 7.35 10.02
C MET A 158 -1.23 7.35 11.53
N GLY A 159 -1.49 6.23 12.20
CA GLY A 159 -1.33 6.14 13.65
C GLY A 159 -1.96 4.90 14.24
N ASP A 160 -1.58 4.60 15.48
CA ASP A 160 -2.10 3.46 16.23
C ASP A 160 -2.21 3.80 17.72
N ASP A 161 -3.04 3.08 18.47
CA ASP A 161 -3.25 3.23 19.92
C ASP A 161 -3.50 4.68 20.36
N GLY A 162 -4.28 5.42 19.57
CA GLY A 162 -4.60 6.82 19.86
C GLY A 162 -3.47 7.82 19.60
N LYS A 163 -2.36 7.39 18.99
CA LYS A 163 -1.21 8.24 18.67
C LYS A 163 -1.06 8.40 17.16
N MET A 164 -1.11 9.65 16.71
CA MET A 164 -0.91 10.01 15.30
C MET A 164 0.59 10.13 14.99
N TYR A 165 1.01 9.58 13.85
CA TYR A 165 2.40 9.62 13.37
C TYR A 165 2.61 10.68 12.26
N CYS A 166 1.52 11.28 11.77
CA CYS A 166 1.52 12.24 10.67
C CYS A 166 0.88 13.58 11.08
N LYS A 167 0.91 14.55 10.16
CA LYS A 167 0.21 15.83 10.30
C LYS A 167 -1.24 15.70 9.83
N GLU A 168 -2.12 16.59 10.28
CA GLU A 168 -3.54 16.63 9.88
C GLU A 168 -3.74 16.67 8.35
N GLU A 169 -2.84 17.35 7.64
CA GLU A 169 -2.85 17.45 6.17
C GLU A 169 -2.81 16.07 5.48
N VAL A 170 -2.16 15.08 6.09
CA VAL A 170 -2.08 13.71 5.59
C VAL A 170 -3.44 13.01 5.66
N ILE A 171 -4.22 13.27 6.71
CA ILE A 171 -5.57 12.71 6.87
C ILE A 171 -6.49 13.22 5.77
N ASN A 172 -6.45 14.52 5.50
CA ASN A 172 -7.24 15.13 4.43
C ASN A 172 -6.81 14.62 3.05
N ALA A 173 -5.51 14.38 2.85
CA ALA A 173 -5.01 13.75 1.62
C ALA A 173 -5.59 12.34 1.44
N TYR A 174 -5.57 11.48 2.47
CA TYR A 174 -6.17 10.15 2.40
C TYR A 174 -7.69 10.19 2.18
N ARG A 175 -8.42 11.08 2.87
CA ARG A 175 -9.87 11.27 2.64
C ARG A 175 -10.18 11.58 1.17
N SER A 176 -9.36 12.41 0.53
CA SER A 176 -9.51 12.74 -0.89
C SER A 176 -9.22 11.56 -1.82
N LEU A 177 -8.45 10.57 -1.36
CA LEU A 177 -8.05 9.39 -2.10
C LEU A 177 -9.09 8.26 -2.02
N LEU A 178 -9.90 8.20 -0.95
CA LEU A 178 -10.88 7.13 -0.71
C LEU A 178 -11.76 6.77 -1.92
N PRO A 179 -12.26 7.72 -2.74
CA PRO A 179 -13.07 7.37 -3.92
C PRO A 179 -12.35 6.53 -4.98
N TRP A 180 -11.02 6.41 -4.90
CA TRP A 180 -10.17 5.66 -5.83
C TRP A 180 -9.69 4.33 -5.25
N VAL A 181 -9.98 4.06 -3.97
CA VAL A 181 -9.52 2.85 -3.25
C VAL A 181 -10.57 1.75 -3.41
N ASP A 182 -10.17 0.59 -3.93
CA ASP A 182 -11.04 -0.59 -4.03
C ASP A 182 -11.13 -1.32 -2.69
N VAL A 183 -10.01 -1.40 -1.96
CA VAL A 183 -9.92 -2.05 -0.64
C VAL A 183 -9.12 -1.17 0.31
N LEU A 184 -9.77 -0.74 1.40
CA LEU A 184 -9.15 0.02 2.47
C LEU A 184 -8.93 -0.87 3.70
N THR A 185 -7.76 -0.81 4.33
CA THR A 185 -7.44 -1.63 5.52
C THR A 185 -7.01 -0.80 6.72
N PRO A 186 -7.86 0.12 7.23
CA PRO A 186 -7.48 0.95 8.38
C PRO A 186 -7.55 0.14 9.67
N ASN A 187 -6.73 0.49 10.66
CA ASN A 187 -7.01 0.11 12.04
C ASN A 187 -8.18 0.94 12.63
N TYR A 188 -8.63 0.64 13.85
CA TYR A 188 -9.78 1.32 14.46
C TYR A 188 -9.57 2.83 14.63
N TYR A 189 -8.32 3.26 14.93
CA TYR A 189 -7.98 4.65 15.14
C TYR A 189 -7.99 5.42 13.80
N GLU A 190 -7.42 4.83 12.76
CA GLU A 190 -7.40 5.38 11.41
C GLU A 190 -8.81 5.44 10.81
N ALA A 191 -9.65 4.42 11.05
CA ALA A 191 -11.04 4.43 10.64
C ALA A 191 -11.81 5.60 11.25
N LYS A 192 -11.60 5.87 12.56
CA LYS A 192 -12.15 7.04 13.24
C LYS A 192 -11.63 8.36 12.64
N LEU A 193 -10.34 8.45 12.34
CA LEU A 193 -9.77 9.65 11.71
C LEU A 193 -10.38 9.88 10.31
N LEU A 194 -10.50 8.85 9.48
CA LEU A 194 -11.02 8.99 8.12
C LEU A 194 -12.51 9.31 8.09
N SER A 195 -13.31 8.58 8.86
CA SER A 195 -14.78 8.70 8.88
C SER A 195 -15.30 9.89 9.70
N GLY A 196 -14.54 10.35 10.70
CA GLY A 196 -15.03 11.28 11.71
C GLY A 196 -16.03 10.65 12.70
N VAL A 197 -16.29 9.34 12.60
CA VAL A 197 -17.18 8.60 13.51
C VAL A 197 -16.40 8.14 14.73
N ASN A 198 -16.96 8.31 15.91
CA ASN A 198 -16.34 7.82 17.14
C ASN A 198 -16.58 6.32 17.30
N VAL A 199 -15.59 5.51 16.91
CA VAL A 199 -15.63 4.05 17.03
C VAL A 199 -15.14 3.63 18.43
N THR A 200 -16.04 3.05 19.24
CA THR A 200 -15.74 2.52 20.59
C THR A 200 -16.00 1.02 20.73
N ASP A 201 -16.79 0.45 19.83
CA ASP A 201 -17.17 -0.96 19.77
C ASP A 201 -17.65 -1.33 18.36
N ILE A 202 -17.90 -2.62 18.11
CA ILE A 202 -18.35 -3.13 16.81
C ILE A 202 -19.66 -2.47 16.36
N SER A 203 -20.58 -2.18 17.29
CA SER A 203 -21.87 -1.59 16.94
C SER A 203 -21.73 -0.14 16.49
N THR A 204 -20.75 0.59 17.01
CA THR A 204 -20.43 1.96 16.56
C THR A 204 -19.58 2.01 15.29
N ALA A 205 -19.04 0.86 14.84
CA ALA A 205 -18.18 0.75 13.67
C ALA A 205 -18.93 0.44 12.36
N ILE A 206 -20.22 0.07 12.45
CA ILE A 206 -21.11 -0.36 11.36
C ILE A 206 -22.21 0.67 11.17
#